data_AF-A0A2A4U0U0-F1
#
_entry.id   AF-A0A2A4U0U0-F1
#
_cell.length_a   1.000
_cell.length_b   1.000
_cell.length_c   1.000
_cell.angle_alpha   90.00
_cell.angle_beta   90.00
_cell.angle_gamma   90.00
#
_symmetry.space_group_name_H-M   'P 1'
#
loop_
_entity.id
_entity.type
_entity.pdbx_description
1 polymer ?
#
loop_
_entity_poly.entity_id
_entity_poly.type
_entity_poly.pdbx_seq_one_letter_code
_entity_poly.pdbx_strand_id
1 'polypeptide(L)'
;MKNVLDLFVDHRLTRDADHWVAEHLQDCDSCREEAESLSPLEDIKAVAVELPAGLKESILKAFEEEETAAGWTPQFQPAHGLALLYCLALGGIHSFDRPVSQQAEPMHQEQVK
;
A
#
# COMPACT_ATOMS: atom_id res chain seq x y z
N MET A 1 -16.15 10.90 -19.84
CA MET A 1 -16.25 10.23 -18.53
C MET A 1 -15.04 9.33 -18.42
N LYS A 2 -14.27 9.36 -17.33
CA LYS A 2 -13.08 8.51 -17.19
C LYS A 2 -13.53 7.13 -16.70
N ASN A 3 -13.15 6.07 -17.40
CA ASN A 3 -13.40 4.68 -16.97
C ASN A 3 -12.44 4.35 -15.80
N VAL A 4 -12.82 3.41 -14.93
CA VAL A 4 -11.93 2.88 -13.88
C VAL A 4 -10.68 2.24 -14.48
N LEU A 5 -10.81 1.57 -15.64
CA LEU A 5 -9.67 0.99 -16.35
C LEU A 5 -8.69 2.05 -16.86
N ASP A 6 -9.17 3.20 -17.35
CA ASP A 6 -8.30 4.33 -17.72
C ASP A 6 -7.47 4.80 -16.52
N LEU A 7 -8.11 4.91 -15.35
CA LEU A 7 -7.45 5.34 -14.12
C LEU A 7 -6.47 4.29 -13.58
N PHE A 8 -6.77 3.00 -13.80
CA PHE A 8 -5.90 1.88 -13.45
C PHE A 8 -4.63 1.88 -14.32
N VAL A 9 -4.77 1.98 -15.65
CA VAL A 9 -3.64 2.04 -16.59
C VAL A 9 -2.75 3.26 -16.34
N ASP A 10 -3.34 4.41 -15.99
CA ASP A 10 -2.60 5.62 -15.63
C ASP A 10 -1.99 5.60 -14.20
N HIS A 11 -2.19 4.53 -13.41
CA HIS A 11 -1.81 4.41 -11.99
C HIS A 11 -2.33 5.55 -11.10
N ARG A 12 -3.56 6.00 -11.36
CA ARG A 12 -4.20 7.12 -10.64
C ARG A 12 -5.22 6.68 -9.60
N LEU A 13 -5.38 5.36 -9.43
CA LEU A 13 -6.22 4.79 -8.39
C LEU A 13 -5.54 4.87 -7.03
N THR A 14 -6.33 4.82 -5.96
CA THR A 14 -5.80 4.60 -4.62
C THR A 14 -5.24 3.18 -4.53
N ARG A 15 -4.29 2.93 -3.62
CA ARG A 15 -3.66 1.61 -3.46
C ARG A 15 -4.67 0.47 -3.30
N ASP A 16 -5.72 0.70 -2.52
CA ASP A 16 -6.73 -0.33 -2.27
C ASP A 16 -7.57 -0.59 -3.53
N ALA A 17 -7.96 0.45 -4.27
CA ALA A 17 -8.70 0.30 -5.52
C ALA A 17 -7.86 -0.35 -6.62
N ASP A 18 -6.57 -0.02 -6.69
CA ASP A 18 -5.60 -0.64 -7.60
C ASP A 18 -5.51 -2.16 -7.35
N HIS A 19 -5.42 -2.57 -6.08
CA HIS A 19 -5.41 -3.97 -5.69
C HIS A 19 -6.66 -4.73 -6.13
N TRP A 20 -7.85 -4.17 -5.88
CA TRP A 20 -9.12 -4.80 -6.27
C TRP A 20 -9.28 -4.93 -7.78
N VAL A 21 -8.86 -3.90 -8.55
CA VAL A 21 -8.89 -3.97 -10.01
C VAL A 21 -7.89 -5.00 -10.51
N ALA A 22 -6.68 -5.05 -9.95
CA ALA A 22 -5.67 -6.04 -10.32
C ALA A 22 -6.15 -7.48 -10.05
N GLU A 23 -6.84 -7.73 -8.92
CA GLU A 23 -7.47 -9.02 -8.63
C GLU A 23 -8.53 -9.35 -9.68
N HIS A 24 -9.42 -8.41 -10.00
CA HIS A 24 -10.45 -8.62 -11.01
C HIS A 24 -9.89 -8.97 -12.40
N LEU A 25 -8.78 -8.35 -12.81
CA LEU A 25 -8.15 -8.60 -14.11
C LEU A 25 -7.53 -10.01 -14.22
N GLN A 26 -7.26 -10.68 -13.09
CA GLN A 26 -6.82 -12.08 -13.10
C GLN A 26 -7.95 -13.03 -13.52
N ASP A 27 -9.18 -12.73 -13.12
CA ASP A 27 -10.34 -13.60 -13.32
C ASP A 27 -11.22 -13.18 -14.52
N CYS A 28 -11.04 -11.98 -15.06
CA CYS A 28 -11.89 -11.43 -16.13
C CYS A 28 -11.10 -11.12 -17.41
N ASP A 29 -11.16 -12.04 -18.37
CA ASP A 29 -10.49 -11.92 -19.67
C ASP A 29 -10.92 -10.68 -20.46
N SER A 30 -12.22 -10.36 -20.45
CA SER A 30 -12.76 -9.21 -21.18
C SER A 30 -12.22 -7.87 -20.66
N CYS A 31 -12.12 -7.72 -19.33
CA CYS A 31 -11.58 -6.49 -18.74
C CYS A 31 -10.07 -6.40 -18.90
N ARG A 32 -9.38 -7.54 -18.96
CA ARG A 32 -7.94 -7.60 -19.25
C ARG A 32 -7.63 -7.15 -20.67
N GLU A 33 -8.36 -7.65 -21.66
CA GLU A 33 -8.22 -7.21 -23.05
C GLU A 33 -8.50 -5.71 -23.21
N GLU A 34 -9.53 -5.19 -22.53
CA GLU A 34 -9.83 -3.76 -22.53
C GLU A 34 -8.68 -2.94 -21.91
N ALA A 35 -8.15 -3.35 -20.75
CA ALA A 35 -7.01 -2.70 -20.11
C ALA A 35 -5.74 -2.73 -20.97
N GLU A 36 -5.47 -3.84 -21.66
CA GLU A 36 -4.35 -3.96 -22.60
C GLU A 36 -4.52 -3.02 -23.80
N SER A 37 -5.73 -2.88 -24.34
CA SER A 37 -6.02 -1.96 -25.45
C SER A 37 -5.84 -0.48 -25.08
N LEU A 38 -6.02 -0.14 -23.81
CA LEU A 38 -5.80 1.19 -23.27
C LEU A 38 -4.33 1.46 -22.95
N SER A 39 -3.50 0.42 -22.89
CA SER A 39 -2.09 0.54 -22.55
C SER A 39 -1.29 1.17 -23.70
N PRO A 40 -0.54 2.26 -23.45
CA PRO A 40 0.30 2.89 -24.47
C PRO A 40 1.56 2.05 -24.82
N LEU A 41 1.70 0.84 -24.27
CA LEU A 41 2.89 0.00 -24.41
C LEU A 41 3.12 -0.52 -25.84
N GLU A 42 2.09 -0.61 -26.68
CA GLU A 42 2.22 -1.01 -28.10
C GLU A 42 3.17 -0.05 -28.85
N ASP A 43 3.07 1.26 -28.60
CA ASP A 43 3.90 2.28 -29.25
C ASP A 43 5.33 2.34 -28.66
N ILE A 44 5.51 2.00 -27.38
CA ILE A 44 6.82 2.05 -26.70
C ILE A 44 7.66 0.81 -27.04
N LYS A 45 7.04 -0.37 -27.23
CA LYS A 45 7.75 -1.59 -27.66
C LYS A 45 8.43 -1.44 -29.02
N ALA A 46 7.90 -0.59 -29.90
CA ALA A 46 8.49 -0.31 -31.20
C ALA A 46 9.79 0.51 -31.10
N VAL A 47 9.98 1.26 -30.01
CA VAL A 47 11.20 2.01 -29.71
C VAL A 47 12.08 1.16 -28.79
N ALA A 48 12.59 0.05 -29.32
CA ALA A 48 13.62 -0.73 -28.65
C ALA A 48 14.91 0.12 -28.57
N VAL A 49 15.07 0.87 -27.48
CA VAL A 49 16.34 1.51 -27.14
C VAL A 49 17.34 0.39 -26.84
N GLU A 50 18.40 0.29 -27.65
CA GLU A 50 19.51 -0.61 -27.38
C GLU A 50 20.02 -0.36 -25.95
N LEU A 51 19.91 -1.38 -25.10
CA LEU A 51 20.35 -1.27 -23.71
C LEU A 51 21.87 -1.03 -23.69
N PRO A 52 22.37 -0.11 -22.84
CA PRO A 52 23.79 0.14 -22.75
C PRO A 52 24.54 -1.13 -22.35
N ALA A 53 25.67 -1.39 -23.02
CA ALA A 53 26.50 -2.55 -22.76
C ALA A 53 26.93 -2.61 -21.28
N GLY A 54 26.81 -3.78 -20.65
CA GLY A 54 27.18 -3.96 -19.25
C GLY A 54 26.07 -3.65 -18.24
N LEU A 55 24.90 -3.14 -18.65
CA LEU A 55 23.78 -2.85 -17.75
C LEU A 55 23.25 -4.12 -17.08
N LYS A 56 23.05 -5.19 -17.88
CA LYS A 56 22.55 -6.47 -17.38
C LYS A 56 23.51 -7.05 -16.33
N GLU A 57 24.80 -7.05 -16.62
CA GLU A 57 25.86 -7.54 -15.74
C GLU A 57 25.93 -6.70 -14.46
N SER A 58 25.77 -5.39 -14.57
CA SER A 58 25.77 -4.47 -13.42
C SER A 58 24.56 -4.66 -12.51
N ILE A 59 23.37 -4.90 -13.07
CA ILE A 59 22.16 -5.21 -12.31
C ILE A 59 22.33 -6.53 -11.56
N LEU A 60 22.73 -7.60 -12.26
CA LEU A 60 22.92 -8.91 -11.64
C LEU A 60 23.96 -8.87 -10.52
N LYS A 61 25.09 -8.20 -10.76
CA LYS A 61 26.13 -8.00 -9.75
C LYS A 61 25.61 -7.27 -8.50
N ALA A 62 24.77 -6.25 -8.67
CA ALA A 62 24.20 -5.52 -7.53
C ALA A 62 23.29 -6.40 -6.64
N PHE A 63 22.49 -7.28 -7.25
CA PHE A 63 21.67 -8.24 -6.50
C PHE A 63 22.53 -9.29 -5.77
N GLU A 64 23.58 -9.81 -6.41
CA GLU A 64 24.51 -10.76 -5.79
C GLU A 64 25.30 -10.13 -4.61
N GLU A 65 25.68 -8.86 -4.73
CA GLU A 65 26.31 -8.10 -3.66
C GLU A 65 25.33 -7.77 -2.51
N GLU A 66 24.05 -7.53 -2.81
CA GLU A 66 22.99 -7.32 -1.81
C GLU A 66 22.68 -8.61 -1.02
N GLU A 67 22.71 -9.78 -1.66
CA GLU A 67 22.44 -11.07 -1.03
C GLU A 67 23.60 -11.55 -0.14
N THR A 68 24.84 -11.14 -0.45
CA THR A 68 26.04 -11.45 0.36
C THR A 68 26.29 -10.45 1.49
N ALA A 69 25.73 -9.25 1.40
CA ALA A 69 25.67 -8.27 2.48
C ALA A 69 24.49 -8.58 3.42
N ALA A 70 24.60 -9.69 4.17
CA ALA A 70 23.75 -9.96 5.32
C ALA A 70 23.72 -8.76 6.27
N GLY A 71 22.66 -7.96 6.20
CA GLY A 71 22.39 -6.89 7.14
C GLY A 71 21.95 -5.58 6.49
N TRP A 72 20.78 -5.56 5.85
CA TRP A 72 20.00 -4.32 5.86
C TRP A 72 19.60 -4.03 7.32
N THR A 73 20.50 -3.39 8.05
CA THR A 73 20.11 -2.70 9.27
C THR A 73 19.61 -1.34 8.81
N PRO A 74 18.30 -1.04 8.90
CA PRO A 74 17.88 0.34 8.80
C PRO A 74 18.66 1.08 9.88
N GLN A 75 19.46 2.07 9.47
CA GLN A 75 20.19 2.93 10.39
C GLN A 75 19.17 3.74 11.18
N PHE A 76 18.62 3.14 12.23
CA PHE A 76 17.77 3.82 13.18
C PHE A 76 18.65 4.84 13.89
N GLN A 77 18.53 6.11 13.47
CA GLN A 77 19.23 7.18 14.17
C GLN A 77 18.75 7.19 15.62
N PRO A 78 19.66 7.19 16.61
CA PRO A 78 19.31 7.08 18.02
C PRO A 78 18.40 8.22 18.52
N ALA A 79 18.33 9.33 17.78
CA ALA A 79 17.40 10.43 18.03
C ALA A 79 15.92 9.98 18.00
N HIS A 80 15.55 9.02 17.14
CA HIS A 80 14.16 8.53 17.06
C HIS A 80 13.82 7.58 18.22
N GLY A 81 14.80 6.85 18.75
CA GLY A 81 14.60 5.98 19.92
C GLY A 81 14.34 6.77 21.20
N LEU A 82 15.04 7.89 21.38
CA LEU A 82 14.83 8.80 22.52
C LEU A 82 13.48 9.51 22.44
N ALA A 83 13.04 9.89 21.23
CA ALA A 83 11.72 10.50 21.03
C ALA A 83 10.58 9.53 21.41
N LEU A 84 10.66 8.25 21.01
CA LEU A 84 9.67 7.24 21.38
C LEU A 84 9.65 6.96 22.89
N LEU A 85 10.83 6.89 23.54
CA LEU A 85 10.93 6.75 25.00
C LEU A 85 10.36 7.96 25.73
N TYR A 86 10.60 9.18 25.24
CA TYR A 86 10.05 10.41 25.79
C TYR A 86 8.51 10.47 25.63
N CYS A 87 7.98 10.06 24.48
CA CYS A 87 6.54 9.98 24.24
C CYS A 87 5.86 8.93 25.14
N LEU A 88 6.50 7.78 25.38
CA LEU A 88 5.99 6.78 26.32
C LEU A 88 6.09 7.25 27.78
N ALA A 89 7.14 7.99 28.14
CA ALA A 89 7.29 8.59 29.46
C ALA A 89 6.26 9.70 29.73
N LEU A 90 5.87 10.47 28.71
CA LEU A 90 4.80 11.46 28.81
C LEU A 90 3.39 10.85 28.70
N GLY A 91 3.23 9.73 27.99
CA GLY A 91 1.96 9.00 27.89
C GLY A 91 1.55 8.28 29.19
N GLY A 92 2.49 8.07 30.11
CA GLY A 92 2.25 7.42 31.42
C GLY A 92 1.56 8.28 32.47
N ILE A 93 1.27 9.56 32.22
CA ILE A 93 0.57 10.46 33.15
C ILE A 93 -0.87 10.82 32.73
N HIS A 94 -1.36 10.27 31.62
CA HIS A 94 -2.79 10.31 31.29
C HIS A 94 -3.38 8.90 31.33
N SER A 95 -3.57 8.41 32.55
CA SER A 95 -4.45 7.28 32.83
C SER A 95 -5.80 7.50 32.16
N PHE A 96 -6.14 6.57 31.28
CA PHE A 96 -7.46 5.95 31.14
C PHE A 96 -8.43 6.34 32.28
N ASP A 97 -9.35 7.26 31.99
CA ASP A 97 -10.60 7.37 32.74
C ASP A 97 -11.74 7.59 31.73
N ARG A 98 -12.29 6.48 31.26
CA ARG A 98 -13.65 6.45 30.73
C ARG A 98 -14.30 5.15 31.19
N PRO A 99 -15.13 5.17 32.25
CA PRO A 99 -15.92 4.01 32.60
C PRO A 99 -16.98 3.78 31.51
N VAL A 100 -16.88 2.64 30.82
CA VAL A 100 -17.98 2.11 30.01
C VAL A 100 -19.03 1.56 30.99
N SER A 101 -20.01 2.38 31.34
CA SER A 101 -21.23 1.91 32.01
C SER A 101 -22.10 1.20 30.98
N GLN A 102 -21.95 -0.12 30.90
CA GLN A 102 -22.98 -1.01 30.37
C GLN A 102 -23.30 -2.05 31.44
N GLN A 103 -24.34 -1.78 32.23
CA GLN A 103 -25.10 -2.82 32.89
C GLN A 103 -26.58 -2.58 32.65
N ALA A 104 -27.17 -3.56 31.97
CA ALA A 104 -28.51 -4.12 32.14
C ALA A 104 -29.76 -3.22 31.96
N GLU A 105 -30.57 -3.57 30.95
CA GLU A 105 -32.03 -3.33 30.92
C GLU A 105 -32.72 -3.87 32.18
N PRO A 106 -33.88 -3.30 32.59
CA PRO A 106 -35.17 -3.86 32.12
C PRO A 106 -36.31 -2.85 31.86
N MET A 107 -37.15 -3.20 30.87
CA MET A 107 -38.62 -3.08 30.78
C MET A 107 -39.41 -2.16 31.75
N HIS A 108 -40.20 -1.21 31.21
CA HIS A 108 -41.66 -0.98 31.42
C HIS A 108 -42.09 0.30 30.64
N GLN A 109 -42.88 0.24 29.56
CA GLN A 109 -44.36 0.28 29.51
C GLN A 109 -44.98 1.47 30.27
N GLU A 110 -45.51 2.49 29.57
CA GLU A 110 -46.93 2.98 29.56
C GLU A 110 -46.86 4.53 29.47
N GLN A 111 -47.74 5.34 28.89
CA GLN A 111 -49.03 5.29 28.17
C GLN A 111 -49.15 6.67 27.47
N VAL A 112 -49.63 6.73 26.22
CA VAL A 112 -50.94 7.29 25.84
C VAL A 112 -51.33 8.61 26.54
N LYS A 113 -51.33 9.72 25.79
CA LYS A 113 -52.56 10.36 25.27
C LYS A 113 -52.24 11.50 24.31
#